data_AF-A0A1F5N464-F1
#
_entry.id   AF-A0A1F5N464-F1
#
_cell.length_a   1.000
_cell.length_b   1.000
_cell.length_c   1.000
_cell.angle_alpha   90.00
_cell.angle_beta   90.00
_cell.angle_gamma   90.00
#
_symmetry.space_group_name_H-M   'P 1'
#
loop_
_entity.id
_entity.type
_entity.pdbx_description
1 polymer ?
#
loop_
_entity_poly.entity_id
_entity_poly.type
_entity_poly.pdbx_seq_one_letter_code
_entity_poly.pdbx_strand_id
1 'polypeptide(L)'
;MVINLIVFLFISILYIHSSGTSYALKHTLITEQELHSTGFTGYEPINPNLLIYPIKQITEKIELLLIFNKQDKEKYQYTILDKRFKELVFIINFKKTGFLEETVARYNANIGKLIKNNKDFSSNYKDKLSEYIKILKTLQDRYDSISSYRLLIQYAIDTTKRLI
;
A
#
# COMPACT_ATOMS: atom_id res chain seq x y z
N MET A 1 -17.32 -31.07 27.46
CA MET A 1 -15.86 -30.98 27.16
C MET A 1 -15.57 -30.24 25.85
N VAL A 2 -16.27 -30.57 24.75
CA VAL A 2 -16.06 -29.93 23.43
C VAL A 2 -16.34 -28.43 23.41
N ILE A 3 -17.40 -27.96 24.07
CA ILE A 3 -17.78 -26.53 24.10
C ILE A 3 -16.71 -25.66 24.78
N ASN A 4 -16.12 -26.14 25.89
CA ASN A 4 -15.07 -25.41 26.60
C ASN A 4 -13.77 -25.30 25.78
N LEU A 5 -13.47 -26.31 24.95
CA LEU A 5 -12.31 -26.31 24.05
C LEU A 5 -12.48 -25.29 22.91
N ILE A 6 -13.68 -25.17 22.34
CA ILE A 6 -13.99 -24.21 21.28
C ILE A 6 -13.90 -22.77 21.82
N VAL A 7 -14.48 -22.52 23.00
CA VAL A 7 -14.41 -21.21 23.65
C VAL A 7 -12.96 -20.83 23.98
N PHE A 8 -12.17 -21.78 24.51
CA PHE A 8 -10.76 -21.57 24.79
C PHE A 8 -9.95 -21.26 23.52
N LEU A 9 -10.20 -21.97 22.41
CA LEU A 9 -9.56 -21.69 21.12
C LEU A 9 -9.96 -20.30 20.59
N PHE A 10 -11.23 -19.92 20.70
CA PHE A 10 -11.71 -18.62 20.24
C PHE A 10 -11.11 -17.46 21.06
N ILE A 11 -11.06 -17.61 22.39
CA ILE A 11 -10.42 -16.63 23.29
C ILE A 11 -8.92 -16.56 23.01
N SER A 12 -8.26 -17.69 22.79
CA SER A 12 -6.83 -17.73 22.45
C SER A 12 -6.54 -17.05 21.12
N ILE A 13 -7.37 -17.26 20.10
CA ILE A 13 -7.29 -16.57 18.80
C ILE A 13 -7.48 -15.06 18.99
N LEU A 14 -8.50 -14.63 19.74
CA LEU A 14 -8.73 -13.21 20.05
C LEU A 14 -7.56 -12.59 20.83
N TYR A 15 -6.99 -13.33 21.78
CA TYR A 15 -5.86 -12.87 22.59
C TYR A 15 -4.58 -12.73 21.75
N ILE A 16 -4.28 -13.69 20.88
CA ILE A 16 -3.17 -13.63 19.91
C ILE A 16 -3.37 -12.45 18.95
N HIS A 17 -4.62 -12.20 18.51
CA HIS A 17 -4.93 -11.06 17.65
C HIS A 17 -4.71 -9.72 18.37
N SER A 18 -5.11 -9.60 19.64
CA SER A 18 -4.97 -8.37 20.44
C SER A 18 -3.53 -8.05 20.87
N SER A 19 -2.70 -9.08 21.07
CA SER A 19 -1.29 -8.93 21.47
C SER A 19 -0.38 -8.66 20.28
N GLY A 20 -0.70 -9.21 19.09
CA GLY A 20 0.02 -8.93 17.85
C GLY A 20 -0.11 -7.49 17.36
N THR A 21 -1.27 -6.84 17.59
CA THR A 21 -1.52 -5.45 17.19
C THR A 21 -0.73 -4.44 18.03
N SER A 22 -0.58 -4.71 19.34
CA SER A 22 0.14 -3.82 20.27
C SER A 22 1.66 -3.85 20.08
N TYR A 23 2.24 -4.99 19.68
CA TYR A 23 3.67 -5.10 19.35
C TYR A 23 4.01 -4.45 17.99
N ALA A 24 3.11 -4.55 17.00
CA ALA A 24 3.29 -3.95 15.68
C ALA A 24 3.31 -2.41 15.72
N LEU A 25 2.55 -1.78 16.62
CA LEU A 25 2.50 -0.32 16.81
C LEU A 25 3.80 0.27 17.39
N LYS A 26 4.64 -0.52 18.06
CA LYS A 26 5.95 -0.06 18.62
C LYS A 26 7.08 -0.02 17.58
N HIS A 27 6.88 -0.54 16.37
CA HIS A 27 7.93 -0.73 15.37
C HIS A 27 7.62 -0.08 14.02
N THR A 28 6.96 1.09 14.04
CA THR A 28 6.85 1.90 12.83
C THR A 28 8.06 2.81 12.63
N LEU A 29 8.35 3.21 11.38
CA LEU A 29 9.39 4.19 11.06
C LEU A 29 8.99 5.60 11.48
N ILE A 30 7.71 5.93 11.29
CA ILE A 30 7.11 7.19 11.69
C ILE A 30 5.79 6.92 12.41
N THR A 31 5.42 7.85 13.28
CA THR A 31 4.16 7.77 14.02
C THR A 31 2.97 7.98 13.09
N GLU A 32 1.81 7.46 13.47
CA GLU A 32 0.58 7.69 12.71
C GLU A 32 0.26 9.18 12.61
N GLN A 33 0.42 9.94 13.70
CA GLN A 33 0.19 11.39 13.73
C GLN A 33 1.14 12.14 12.77
N GLU A 34 2.42 11.78 12.74
CA GLU A 34 3.38 12.35 11.78
C GLU A 34 2.96 12.04 10.34
N LEU A 35 2.54 10.80 10.07
CA LEU A 35 2.11 10.38 8.75
C LEU A 35 0.81 11.11 8.32
N HIS A 36 -0.19 11.26 9.19
CA HIS A 36 -1.39 12.08 8.89
C HIS A 36 -1.04 13.54 8.60
N SER A 37 -0.04 14.11 9.28
CA SER A 37 0.39 15.50 9.01
C SER A 37 0.98 15.70 7.61
N THR A 38 1.39 14.62 6.95
CA THR A 38 1.85 14.68 5.55
C THR A 38 0.72 14.72 4.53
N GLY A 39 -0.52 14.42 4.93
CA GLY A 39 -1.71 14.25 4.08
C GLY A 39 -2.23 12.80 4.03
N PHE A 40 -1.45 11.83 4.51
CA PHE A 40 -1.78 10.42 4.42
C PHE A 40 -3.11 10.10 5.11
N THR A 41 -4.00 9.41 4.38
CA THR A 41 -5.38 9.15 4.83
C THR A 41 -5.59 7.78 5.47
N GLY A 42 -4.57 6.92 5.49
CA GLY A 42 -4.63 5.60 6.11
C GLY A 42 -4.17 4.46 5.19
N TYR A 43 -3.91 3.32 5.81
CA TYR A 43 -3.42 2.12 5.14
C TYR A 43 -4.53 1.37 4.41
N GLU A 44 -4.12 0.53 3.48
CA GLU A 44 -5.00 -0.42 2.84
C GLU A 44 -5.22 -1.63 3.77
N PRO A 45 -6.48 -1.98 4.13
CA PRO A 45 -6.75 -3.02 5.11
C PRO A 45 -6.25 -4.41 4.67
N ILE A 46 -6.39 -4.72 3.38
CA ILE A 46 -5.92 -5.98 2.81
C ILE A 46 -4.64 -5.71 2.00
N ASN A 47 -3.50 -6.13 2.52
CA ASN A 47 -2.17 -5.84 1.98
C ASN A 47 -1.31 -7.12 1.81
N PRO A 48 -0.13 -7.06 1.17
CA PRO A 48 0.72 -8.23 0.89
C PRO A 48 1.07 -9.09 2.10
N ASN A 49 1.07 -8.54 3.31
CA ASN A 49 1.39 -9.26 4.53
C ASN A 49 0.23 -10.15 5.03
N LEU A 50 -0.91 -10.23 4.31
CA LEU A 50 -2.08 -11.03 4.68
C LEU A 50 -2.33 -12.18 3.71
N LEU A 51 -2.72 -13.35 4.24
CA LEU A 51 -2.99 -14.56 3.44
C LEU A 51 -4.15 -14.41 2.45
N ILE A 52 -5.10 -13.52 2.74
CA ILE A 52 -6.26 -13.24 1.87
C ILE A 52 -5.94 -12.30 0.71
N TYR A 53 -4.70 -11.79 0.61
CA TYR A 53 -4.30 -10.83 -0.40
C TYR A 53 -4.47 -11.31 -1.86
N PRO A 54 -4.20 -12.58 -2.22
CA PRO A 54 -4.46 -13.06 -3.58
C PRO A 54 -5.94 -12.96 -3.99
N ILE A 55 -6.87 -13.16 -3.05
CA ILE A 55 -8.31 -13.05 -3.31
C ILE A 55 -8.66 -11.61 -3.70
N LYS A 56 -8.15 -10.63 -2.94
CA LYS A 56 -8.30 -9.20 -3.27
C LYS A 56 -7.82 -8.88 -4.69
N GLN A 57 -6.68 -9.44 -5.11
CA GLN A 57 -6.15 -9.19 -6.45
C GLN A 57 -7.08 -9.75 -7.54
N ILE A 58 -7.70 -10.90 -7.29
CA ILE A 58 -8.65 -11.50 -8.23
C ILE A 58 -9.89 -10.61 -8.33
N THR A 59 -10.44 -10.17 -7.19
CA THR A 59 -11.64 -9.31 -7.19
C THR A 59 -11.38 -7.99 -7.91
N GLU A 60 -10.23 -7.36 -7.71
CA GLU A 60 -9.87 -6.11 -8.38
C GLU A 60 -9.72 -6.26 -9.90
N LYS A 61 -9.20 -7.41 -10.36
CA LYS A 61 -9.11 -7.73 -11.79
C LYS A 61 -10.48 -7.96 -12.41
N ILE A 62 -11.37 -8.67 -11.70
CA ILE A 62 -12.74 -8.90 -12.16
C ILE A 62 -13.47 -7.56 -12.28
N GLU A 63 -13.39 -6.70 -11.27
CA GLU A 63 -14.00 -5.37 -11.29
C GLU A 63 -13.48 -4.53 -12.47
N LEU A 64 -12.17 -4.55 -12.74
CA LEU A 64 -11.60 -3.86 -13.92
C LEU A 64 -12.17 -4.36 -15.26
N LEU A 65 -12.49 -5.65 -15.36
CA LEU A 65 -13.05 -6.27 -16.56
C LEU A 65 -14.54 -5.90 -16.75
N LEU A 66 -15.26 -5.69 -15.66
CA LEU A 66 -16.69 -5.32 -15.68
C LEU A 66 -16.91 -3.83 -15.98
N ILE A 67 -15.89 -2.98 -15.88
CA ILE A 67 -15.99 -1.56 -16.23
C ILE A 67 -15.81 -1.38 -17.73
N PHE A 68 -16.92 -1.08 -18.42
CA PHE A 68 -16.95 -0.89 -19.87
C PHE A 68 -16.67 0.56 -20.30
N ASN A 69 -17.04 1.56 -19.49
CA ASN A 69 -16.80 2.97 -19.80
C ASN A 69 -15.31 3.31 -19.66
N LYS A 70 -14.74 3.97 -20.69
CA LYS A 70 -13.31 4.34 -20.72
C LYS A 70 -12.92 5.26 -19.56
N GLN A 71 -13.66 6.32 -19.29
CA GLN A 71 -13.36 7.27 -18.21
C GLN A 71 -13.47 6.60 -16.84
N ASP A 72 -14.49 5.77 -16.63
CA ASP A 72 -14.63 5.03 -15.37
C ASP A 72 -13.49 4.02 -15.18
N LYS A 73 -13.04 3.40 -16.28
CA LYS A 73 -11.90 2.47 -16.28
C LYS A 73 -10.61 3.19 -15.92
N GLU A 74 -10.39 4.39 -16.45
CA GLU A 74 -9.25 5.25 -16.11
C GLU A 74 -9.29 5.65 -14.64
N LYS A 75 -10.43 6.16 -14.16
CA LYS A 75 -10.65 6.50 -12.74
C LYS A 75 -10.41 5.30 -11.82
N TYR A 76 -10.86 4.12 -12.22
CA TYR A 76 -10.65 2.90 -11.47
C TYR A 76 -9.17 2.48 -11.44
N GLN A 77 -8.41 2.67 -12.52
CA GLN A 77 -6.96 2.43 -12.50
C GLN A 77 -6.23 3.36 -11.52
N TYR A 78 -6.63 4.63 -11.40
CA TYR A 78 -6.13 5.52 -10.35
C TYR A 78 -6.56 5.09 -8.93
N THR A 79 -7.76 4.51 -8.80
CA THR A 79 -8.21 3.90 -7.54
C THR A 79 -7.33 2.71 -7.15
N ILE A 80 -6.97 1.84 -8.12
CA ILE A 80 -6.01 0.76 -7.88
C ILE A 80 -4.64 1.30 -7.50
N LEU A 81 -4.16 2.37 -8.15
CA LEU A 81 -2.90 3.01 -7.79
C LEU A 81 -2.91 3.52 -6.33
N ASP A 82 -3.99 4.16 -5.88
CA ASP A 82 -4.16 4.59 -4.48
C ASP A 82 -4.07 3.41 -3.51
N LYS A 83 -4.77 2.30 -3.79
CA LYS A 83 -4.67 1.08 -2.99
C LYS A 83 -3.22 0.57 -2.92
N ARG A 84 -2.52 0.51 -4.06
CA ARG A 84 -1.10 0.08 -4.12
C ARG A 84 -0.19 1.01 -3.34
N PHE A 85 -0.42 2.32 -3.41
CA PHE A 85 0.33 3.31 -2.64
C PHE A 85 0.15 3.09 -1.13
N LYS A 86 -1.09 2.91 -0.67
CA LYS A 86 -1.38 2.65 0.75
C LYS A 86 -0.81 1.33 1.26
N GLU A 87 -0.80 0.29 0.43
CA GLU A 87 -0.08 -0.96 0.71
C GLU A 87 1.42 -0.73 0.84
N LEU A 88 2.02 0.03 -0.09
CA LEU A 88 3.44 0.34 -0.07
C LEU A 88 3.82 1.13 1.19
N VAL A 89 3.05 2.15 1.55
CA VAL A 89 3.25 2.92 2.79
C VAL A 89 3.14 2.04 4.03
N PHE A 90 2.20 1.07 4.07
CA PHE A 90 2.13 0.08 5.14
C PHE A 90 3.41 -0.77 5.23
N ILE A 91 3.82 -1.36 4.11
CA ILE A 91 4.99 -2.25 4.06
C ILE A 91 6.27 -1.52 4.48
N ILE A 92 6.44 -0.27 4.01
CA ILE A 92 7.57 0.57 4.39
C ILE A 92 7.49 0.93 5.88
N ASN A 93 6.37 1.53 6.33
CA ASN A 93 6.28 2.06 7.69
C ASN A 93 6.44 0.98 8.76
N PHE A 94 5.87 -0.21 8.54
CA PHE A 94 5.98 -1.35 9.46
C PHE A 94 7.21 -2.24 9.21
N LYS A 95 8.16 -1.79 8.37
CA LYS A 95 9.41 -2.48 8.06
C LYS A 95 9.21 -3.93 7.62
N LYS A 96 8.17 -4.21 6.83
CA LYS A 96 7.87 -5.55 6.30
C LYS A 96 8.73 -5.85 5.06
N THR A 97 10.05 -5.78 5.24
CA THR A 97 11.04 -5.76 4.15
C THR A 97 10.98 -6.97 3.22
N GLY A 98 10.57 -8.14 3.72
CA GLY A 98 10.35 -9.34 2.89
C GLY A 98 9.29 -9.19 1.80
N PHE A 99 8.40 -8.19 1.89
CA PHE A 99 7.38 -7.88 0.90
C PHE A 99 7.67 -6.59 0.12
N LEU A 100 8.73 -5.86 0.45
CA LEU A 100 8.96 -4.51 -0.07
C LEU A 100 9.22 -4.51 -1.57
N GLU A 101 10.10 -5.39 -2.05
CA GLU A 101 10.46 -5.47 -3.47
C GLU A 101 9.23 -5.76 -4.34
N GLU A 102 8.44 -6.78 -3.96
CA GLU A 102 7.22 -7.13 -4.70
C GLU A 102 6.19 -5.99 -4.67
N THR A 103 6.03 -5.32 -3.53
CA THR A 103 5.08 -4.22 -3.38
C THR A 103 5.49 -3.01 -4.23
N VAL A 104 6.78 -2.68 -4.27
CA VAL A 104 7.34 -1.63 -5.13
C VAL A 104 7.18 -1.98 -6.60
N ALA A 105 7.55 -3.20 -7.01
CA ALA A 105 7.42 -3.66 -8.39
C ALA A 105 5.97 -3.54 -8.87
N ARG A 106 5.01 -3.93 -8.01
CA ARG A 106 3.58 -3.85 -8.31
C ARG A 106 3.06 -2.42 -8.36
N TYR A 107 3.45 -1.56 -7.43
CA TYR A 107 3.11 -0.15 -7.45
C TYR A 107 3.61 0.50 -8.76
N ASN A 108 4.87 0.27 -9.12
CA ASN A 108 5.48 0.79 -10.34
C ASN A 108 4.87 0.20 -11.61
N ALA A 109 4.47 -1.07 -11.61
CA ALA A 109 3.75 -1.66 -12.73
C ALA A 109 2.39 -0.98 -12.98
N ASN A 110 1.69 -0.55 -11.93
CA ASN A 110 0.44 0.20 -12.08
C ASN A 110 0.70 1.61 -12.62
N ILE A 111 1.73 2.30 -12.14
CA ILE A 111 2.14 3.59 -12.71
C ILE A 111 2.51 3.43 -14.20
N GLY A 112 3.31 2.42 -14.55
CA GLY A 112 3.71 2.16 -15.94
C GLY A 112 2.52 1.96 -16.88
N LYS A 113 1.46 1.28 -16.40
CA LYS A 113 0.20 1.16 -17.16
C LYS A 113 -0.49 2.50 -17.35
N LEU A 114 -0.53 3.35 -16.31
CA LEU A 114 -1.13 4.68 -16.39
C LEU A 114 -0.35 5.61 -17.34
N ILE A 115 0.98 5.57 -17.29
CA ILE A 115 1.84 6.33 -18.22
C ILE A 115 1.55 5.93 -19.67
N LYS A 116 1.42 4.63 -19.94
CA LYS A 116 1.19 4.12 -21.30
C LYS A 116 -0.20 4.48 -21.84
N ASN A 117 -1.23 4.41 -21.00
CA ASN A 117 -2.62 4.38 -21.47
C ASN A 117 -3.40 5.67 -21.17
N ASN A 118 -3.04 6.44 -20.14
CA ASN A 118 -3.90 7.47 -19.57
C ASN A 118 -3.14 8.74 -19.18
N LYS A 119 -2.10 9.12 -19.94
CA LYS A 119 -1.24 10.27 -19.62
C LYS A 119 -2.04 11.58 -19.53
N ASP A 120 -3.02 11.78 -20.40
CA ASP A 120 -3.82 13.02 -20.41
C ASP A 120 -4.75 13.15 -19.18
N PHE A 121 -5.12 12.02 -18.57
CA PHE A 121 -5.95 11.97 -17.36
C PHE A 121 -5.16 12.21 -16.07
N SER A 122 -3.82 12.23 -16.13
CA SER A 122 -2.97 12.43 -14.94
C SER A 122 -3.09 13.82 -14.34
N SER A 123 -3.44 14.82 -15.16
CA SER A 123 -3.71 16.19 -14.74
C SER A 123 -4.73 16.27 -13.59
N ASN A 124 -5.77 15.43 -13.63
CA ASN A 124 -6.81 15.34 -12.60
C ASN A 124 -6.32 14.76 -11.26
N TYR A 125 -5.14 14.13 -11.25
CA TYR A 125 -4.56 13.46 -10.08
C TYR A 125 -3.21 14.03 -9.66
N LYS A 126 -2.75 15.11 -10.31
CA LYS A 126 -1.42 15.69 -10.10
C LYS A 126 -1.13 16.01 -8.64
N ASP A 127 -2.08 16.61 -7.93
CA ASP A 127 -1.92 16.98 -6.52
C ASP A 127 -1.77 15.73 -5.66
N LYS A 128 -2.60 14.71 -5.91
CA LYS A 128 -2.55 13.44 -5.20
C LYS A 128 -1.25 12.67 -5.46
N LEU A 129 -0.77 12.66 -6.70
CA LEU A 129 0.53 12.05 -7.06
C LEU A 129 1.70 12.78 -6.41
N SER A 130 1.61 14.12 -6.31
CA SER A 130 2.60 14.94 -5.61
C SER A 130 2.62 14.63 -4.11
N GLU A 131 1.45 14.40 -3.52
CA GLU A 131 1.31 13.95 -2.14
C GLU A 131 1.96 12.58 -1.93
N TYR A 132 1.75 11.61 -2.84
CA TYR A 132 2.42 10.30 -2.77
C TYR A 132 3.94 10.44 -2.74
N ILE A 133 4.50 11.29 -3.60
CA ILE A 133 5.95 11.56 -3.64
C ILE A 133 6.42 12.13 -2.30
N LYS A 134 5.69 13.09 -1.73
CA LYS A 134 6.02 13.69 -0.43
C LYS A 134 6.06 12.62 0.67
N ILE A 135 5.02 11.79 0.76
CA ILE A 135 4.90 10.72 1.78
C ILE A 135 6.03 9.68 1.62
N LEU A 136 6.29 9.23 0.39
CA LEU A 136 7.35 8.26 0.13
C LEU A 136 8.73 8.82 0.49
N LYS A 137 9.00 10.10 0.24
CA LYS A 137 10.24 10.76 0.67
C LYS A 137 10.38 10.79 2.19
N THR A 138 9.33 11.19 2.90
CA THR A 138 9.33 11.19 4.37
C THR A 138 9.66 9.82 4.95
N LEU A 139 9.09 8.76 4.37
CA LEU A 139 9.39 7.38 4.78
C LEU A 139 10.80 6.94 4.38
N GLN A 140 11.24 7.28 3.17
CA GLN A 140 12.56 6.96 2.65
C GLN A 140 13.69 7.52 3.52
N ASP A 141 13.52 8.74 4.03
CA ASP A 141 14.53 9.42 4.85
C ASP A 141 14.77 8.75 6.21
N ARG A 142 13.94 7.77 6.58
CA ARG A 142 14.12 6.95 7.78
C ARG A 142 14.94 5.67 7.54
N TYR A 143 15.32 5.40 6.29
CA TYR A 143 16.25 4.32 5.94
C TYR A 143 17.66 4.84 5.72
N ASP A 144 18.65 4.03 6.10
CA ASP A 144 20.06 4.30 5.83
C ASP A 144 20.31 4.58 4.35
N SER A 145 21.17 5.57 4.09
CA SER A 145 21.47 6.09 2.75
C SER A 145 21.96 5.01 1.79
N ILE A 146 22.67 4.00 2.31
CA ILE A 146 23.24 2.89 1.53
C ILE A 146 22.34 1.65 1.48
N SER A 147 21.16 1.67 2.10
CA SER A 147 20.29 0.50 2.15
C SER A 147 19.59 0.26 0.80
N SER A 148 19.47 -1.02 0.41
CA SER A 148 18.71 -1.43 -0.78
C SER A 148 17.24 -1.03 -0.68
N TYR A 149 16.68 -1.00 0.53
CA TYR A 149 15.31 -0.55 0.79
C TYR A 149 15.11 0.92 0.41
N ARG A 150 16.08 1.80 0.74
CA ARG A 150 16.03 3.20 0.33
C ARG A 150 16.01 3.35 -1.19
N LEU A 151 16.78 2.53 -1.91
CA LEU A 151 16.81 2.52 -3.38
C LEU A 151 15.49 2.04 -3.99
N LEU A 152 14.85 1.03 -3.41
CA LEU A 152 13.53 0.57 -3.85
C LEU A 152 12.47 1.68 -3.69
N ILE A 153 12.50 2.40 -2.56
CA ILE A 153 11.59 3.54 -2.34
C ILE A 153 11.92 4.69 -3.31
N GLN A 154 13.21 4.95 -3.58
CA GLN A 154 13.63 5.93 -4.58
C GLN A 154 13.04 5.60 -5.95
N TYR A 155 13.10 4.34 -6.35
CA TYR A 155 12.55 3.87 -7.62
C TYR A 155 11.04 4.10 -7.70
N ALA A 156 10.30 3.88 -6.61
CA ALA A 156 8.88 4.20 -6.54
C ALA A 156 8.60 5.71 -6.70
N ILE A 157 9.38 6.55 -6.01
CA ILE A 157 9.31 8.01 -6.12
C ILE A 157 9.54 8.47 -7.57
N ASP A 158 10.64 8.01 -8.18
CA ASP A 158 11.02 8.45 -9.52
C ASP A 158 10.06 7.93 -10.59
N THR A 159 9.52 6.73 -10.41
CA THR A 159 8.45 6.23 -11.29
C THR A 159 7.19 7.07 -11.17
N THR A 160 6.81 7.48 -9.96
CA THR A 160 5.65 8.35 -9.73
C THR A 160 5.83 9.72 -10.40
N LYS A 161 7.02 10.31 -10.31
CA LYS A 161 7.34 11.60 -10.97
C LYS A 161 7.15 11.55 -12.49
N ARG A 162 7.35 10.40 -13.13
CA ARG A 162 7.18 10.25 -14.59
C ARG A 162 5.72 10.28 -15.04
N LEU A 163 4.77 10.12 -14.11
CA LEU A 163 3.33 10.17 -14.39
C LEU A 163 2.77 11.61 -14.31
N ILE A 164 3.46 12.50 -13.61
CA ILE A 164 3.15 13.93 -13.50
C ILE A 164 3.72 14.68 -14.70
#